data_AF-A0AA40C5F8-F1
#
_entry.id   AF-A0AA40C5F8-F1
#
_cell.length_a   1.000
_cell.length_b   1.000
_cell.length_c   1.000
_cell.angle_alpha   90.00
_cell.angle_beta   90.00
_cell.angle_gamma   90.00
#
_symmetry.space_group_name_H-M   'P 1'
#
loop_
_entity.id
_entity.type
_entity.pdbx_description
1 polymer ?
#
loop_
_entity_poly.entity_id
_entity_poly.type
_entity_poly.pdbx_seq_one_letter_code
_entity_poly.pdbx_strand_id
1 'polypeptide(L)'
;MVQINTIAAVSALLSTAALFVSAQTNETMYPEPITIGQYGFPHGHLIVGWTPTKTTMNDVCAGTRTFIQSVQTGYYSNPLCGFPFEIDGYSNLTLQCADGTDTLASQVTAIATNGVETHVCTKLELSIFSTYCGGGASLVQQYACQ
;
A
#
# COMPACT_ATOMS: atom_id res chain seq x y z
N MET A 1 -13.70 59.15 58.63
CA MET A 1 -12.34 59.51 58.16
C MET A 1 -11.50 58.23 58.24
N VAL A 2 -10.83 57.84 57.14
CA VAL A 2 -9.73 56.84 57.04
C VAL A 2 -10.14 55.36 57.22
N GLN A 3 -10.33 54.59 56.13
CA GLN A 3 -9.38 53.75 55.36
C GLN A 3 -9.05 52.38 56.03
N ILE A 4 -9.49 51.24 55.45
CA ILE A 4 -8.77 50.33 54.50
C ILE A 4 -7.70 49.48 55.26
N ASN A 5 -7.68 48.12 55.26
CA ASN A 5 -7.30 47.25 54.14
C ASN A 5 -7.41 45.72 54.48
N THR A 6 -7.85 44.91 53.49
CA THR A 6 -7.36 43.60 52.97
C THR A 6 -6.72 42.53 53.91
N ILE A 7 -6.85 41.21 53.70
CA ILE A 7 -6.34 40.41 52.56
C ILE A 7 -7.12 39.07 52.48
N ALA A 8 -7.67 38.75 51.31
CA ALA A 8 -8.10 37.39 50.97
C ALA A 8 -6.95 36.70 50.20
N ALA A 9 -6.51 35.54 50.66
CA ALA A 9 -5.49 34.73 49.99
C ALA A 9 -6.11 33.97 48.82
N VAL A 10 -5.64 34.25 47.59
CA VAL A 10 -6.00 33.54 46.37
C VAL A 10 -5.02 32.40 46.16
N SER A 11 -5.49 31.16 46.25
CA SER A 11 -4.71 29.97 45.90
C SER A 11 -4.68 29.81 44.38
N ALA A 12 -3.52 30.05 43.76
CA ALA A 12 -3.30 29.78 42.34
C ALA A 12 -3.01 28.28 42.14
N LEU A 13 -3.93 27.56 41.51
CA LEU A 13 -3.71 26.21 41.00
C LEU A 13 -2.93 26.30 39.67
N LEU A 14 -1.66 25.89 39.68
CA LEU A 14 -0.87 25.70 38.47
C LEU A 14 -1.35 24.45 37.73
N SER A 15 -2.15 24.63 36.69
CA SER A 15 -2.45 23.59 35.70
C SER A 15 -1.27 23.47 34.72
N THR A 16 -0.38 22.51 34.93
CA THR A 16 0.59 22.08 33.92
C THR A 16 -0.13 21.30 32.82
N ALA A 17 -0.50 21.99 31.73
CA ALA A 17 -0.93 21.35 30.51
C ALA A 17 0.29 20.69 29.85
N ALA A 18 0.34 19.35 29.88
CA ALA A 18 1.29 18.59 29.09
C ALA A 18 0.90 18.73 27.61
N LEU A 19 1.72 19.47 26.85
CA LEU A 19 1.64 19.49 25.40
C LEU A 19 2.21 18.16 24.89
N PHE A 20 1.33 17.21 24.63
CA PHE A 20 1.66 16.06 23.81
C PHE A 20 1.79 16.54 22.37
N VAL A 21 3.01 16.86 21.95
CA VAL A 21 3.35 16.96 20.53
C VAL A 21 3.34 15.53 20.01
N SER A 22 2.24 15.10 19.39
CA SER A 22 2.24 13.93 18.53
C SER A 22 3.12 14.27 17.33
N ALA A 23 4.26 13.59 17.22
CA ALA A 23 4.98 13.54 15.96
C ALA A 23 4.02 12.90 14.94
N GLN A 24 3.44 13.71 14.06
CA GLN A 24 2.83 13.19 12.85
C GLN A 24 3.99 12.60 12.05
N THR A 25 4.09 11.27 11.98
CA THR A 25 4.79 10.67 10.87
C THR A 25 4.08 11.22 9.65
N ASN A 26 4.82 11.97 8.84
CA ASN A 26 4.30 12.45 7.59
C ASN A 26 4.14 11.19 6.75
N GLU A 27 2.96 10.59 6.85
CA GLU A 27 2.63 9.31 6.27
C GLU A 27 2.45 9.60 4.78
N THR A 28 3.59 9.75 4.10
CA THR A 28 3.62 10.26 2.73
C THR A 28 2.94 9.24 1.86
N MET A 29 1.71 9.58 1.46
CA MET A 29 0.96 8.93 0.40
C MET A 29 1.90 8.59 -0.74
N TYR A 30 1.83 7.35 -1.23
CA TYR A 30 2.63 6.95 -2.37
C TYR A 30 2.34 7.87 -3.57
N PRO A 31 3.35 8.53 -4.17
CA PRO A 31 3.10 9.62 -5.12
C PRO A 31 3.03 9.17 -6.58
N GLU A 32 3.39 7.91 -6.87
CA GLU A 32 3.52 7.39 -8.23
C GLU A 32 2.42 6.37 -8.53
N PRO A 33 2.04 6.15 -9.80
CA PRO A 33 1.15 5.05 -10.11
C PRO A 33 1.78 3.69 -9.74
N ILE A 34 0.96 2.71 -9.39
CA ILE A 34 1.38 1.34 -9.11
C ILE A 34 0.70 0.41 -10.11
N THR A 35 1.48 -0.47 -10.74
CA THR A 35 0.93 -1.59 -11.50
C THR A 35 1.04 -2.87 -10.67
N ILE A 36 -0.04 -3.64 -10.65
CA ILE A 36 -0.09 -4.97 -10.05
C ILE A 36 -0.20 -6.00 -11.18
N GLY A 37 0.60 -7.05 -11.10
CA GLY A 37 0.59 -8.12 -12.09
C GLY A 37 0.94 -9.46 -11.50
N GLN A 38 0.84 -10.47 -12.36
CA GLN A 38 1.17 -11.84 -12.04
C GLN A 38 2.40 -12.28 -12.83
N TYR A 39 3.43 -12.71 -12.12
CA TYR A 39 4.61 -13.37 -12.67
C TYR A 39 4.43 -14.89 -12.55
N GLY A 40 4.01 -15.55 -13.64
CA GLY A 40 3.80 -16.99 -13.70
C GLY A 40 5.06 -17.76 -14.12
N PHE A 41 5.21 -18.98 -13.62
CA PHE A 41 6.27 -19.94 -13.96
C PHE A 41 5.73 -21.38 -13.84
N PRO A 42 6.42 -22.42 -14.33
CA PRO A 42 5.86 -23.76 -14.48
C PRO A 42 5.25 -24.41 -13.22
N HIS A 43 5.63 -23.96 -12.04
CA HIS A 43 5.21 -24.54 -10.76
C HIS A 43 4.53 -23.54 -9.83
N GLY A 44 4.15 -22.36 -10.33
CA GLY A 44 3.55 -21.35 -9.47
C GLY A 44 3.45 -19.97 -10.10
N HIS A 45 3.09 -19.01 -9.28
CA HIS A 45 3.12 -17.61 -9.68
C HIS A 45 3.35 -16.69 -8.48
N LEU A 46 3.78 -15.47 -8.77
CA LEU A 46 3.91 -14.39 -7.79
C LEU A 46 2.95 -13.28 -8.18
N ILE A 47 2.33 -12.65 -7.18
CA ILE A 47 1.71 -11.34 -7.35
C ILE A 47 2.80 -10.31 -7.08
N VAL A 48 3.00 -9.42 -8.04
CA VAL A 48 4.10 -8.46 -8.03
C VAL A 48 3.59 -7.06 -8.29
N GLY A 49 4.23 -6.09 -7.65
CA GLY A 49 3.99 -4.67 -7.83
C GLY A 49 5.20 -3.98 -8.46
N TRP A 50 4.97 -2.98 -9.28
CA TRP A 50 6.04 -2.10 -9.77
C TRP A 50 5.49 -0.73 -10.15
N THR A 51 6.40 0.24 -10.20
CA THR A 51 6.11 1.62 -10.58
C THR A 51 6.36 1.79 -12.07
N PRO A 52 5.33 1.89 -12.92
CA PRO A 52 5.51 1.85 -14.38
C PRO A 52 6.28 3.07 -14.93
N THR A 53 6.40 4.15 -14.15
CA THR A 53 7.24 5.33 -14.48
C THR A 53 8.74 5.07 -14.29
N LYS A 54 9.12 4.05 -13.52
CA LYS A 54 10.53 3.71 -13.19
C LYS A 54 10.95 2.34 -13.70
N THR A 55 10.01 1.41 -13.80
CA THR A 55 10.28 -0.01 -14.04
C THR A 55 9.46 -0.50 -15.22
N THR A 56 10.13 -1.01 -16.26
CA THR A 56 9.45 -1.61 -17.42
C THR A 56 9.08 -3.07 -17.15
N MET A 57 8.23 -3.66 -17.99
CA MET A 57 7.89 -5.09 -17.87
C MET A 57 9.11 -6.01 -18.03
N ASN A 58 10.10 -5.62 -18.84
CA ASN A 58 11.34 -6.40 -19.00
C ASN A 58 12.18 -6.35 -17.72
N ASP A 59 12.23 -5.21 -17.05
CA ASP A 59 12.95 -5.07 -15.78
C ASP A 59 12.26 -5.90 -14.68
N VAL A 60 10.92 -5.90 -14.65
CA VAL A 60 10.12 -6.80 -13.79
C VAL A 60 10.48 -8.26 -14.07
N CYS A 61 10.55 -8.68 -15.34
CA CYS A 61 10.99 -10.03 -15.71
C CYS A 61 12.40 -10.32 -15.18
N ALA A 62 13.32 -9.35 -15.27
CA ALA A 62 14.70 -9.47 -14.81
C ALA A 62 14.85 -9.44 -13.27
N GLY A 63 13.82 -9.06 -12.52
CA GLY A 63 13.79 -9.16 -11.06
C GLY A 63 13.63 -7.83 -10.31
N THR A 64 13.52 -6.69 -10.99
CA THR A 64 13.39 -5.37 -10.34
C THR A 64 11.94 -5.07 -9.93
N ARG A 65 11.28 -6.07 -9.34
CA ARG A 65 9.86 -6.06 -8.98
C ARG A 65 9.70 -6.17 -7.47
N THR A 66 8.62 -5.60 -6.96
CA THR A 66 8.20 -5.84 -5.58
C THR A 66 7.42 -7.14 -5.51
N PHE A 67 7.80 -8.02 -4.59
CA PHE A 67 6.99 -9.19 -4.27
C PHE A 67 5.87 -8.79 -3.33
N ILE A 68 4.63 -8.93 -3.79
CA ILE A 68 3.46 -8.72 -2.94
C ILE A 68 3.10 -10.04 -2.28
N GLN A 69 2.92 -11.09 -3.09
CA GLN A 69 2.56 -12.44 -2.61
C GLN A 69 3.22 -13.52 -3.46
N SER A 70 3.45 -14.68 -2.85
CA SER A 70 3.90 -15.89 -3.53
C SER A 70 2.85 -16.98 -3.39
N VAL A 71 2.43 -17.56 -4.51
CA VAL A 71 1.45 -18.64 -4.53
C VAL A 71 2.05 -19.86 -5.22
N GLN A 72 2.19 -20.95 -4.46
CA GLN A 72 2.77 -22.22 -4.93
C GLN A 72 1.72 -23.12 -5.59
N THR A 73 0.80 -22.54 -6.36
CA THR A 73 -0.16 -23.28 -7.17
C THR A 73 0.03 -22.90 -8.63
N GLY A 74 0.00 -23.90 -9.52
CA GLY A 74 0.14 -23.68 -10.97
C GLY A 74 -1.05 -22.97 -11.62
N TYR A 75 -2.08 -22.63 -10.85
CA TYR A 75 -3.28 -21.96 -11.33
C TYR A 75 -3.18 -20.47 -11.07
N TYR A 76 -3.66 -19.68 -12.02
CA TYR A 76 -3.85 -18.24 -11.86
C TYR A 76 -4.65 -17.97 -10.58
N SER A 77 -4.17 -17.05 -9.74
CA SER A 77 -4.88 -16.70 -8.52
C SER A 77 -5.02 -15.20 -8.37
N ASN A 78 -6.05 -14.82 -7.63
CA ASN A 78 -6.35 -13.45 -7.32
C ASN A 78 -5.40 -12.94 -6.22
N PRO A 79 -5.10 -11.64 -6.19
CA PRO A 79 -4.37 -11.05 -5.07
C PRO A 79 -5.14 -11.21 -3.76
N LEU A 80 -4.41 -11.46 -2.67
CA LEU A 80 -4.89 -11.33 -1.29
C LEU A 80 -4.85 -9.86 -0.87
N CYS A 81 -5.77 -9.48 -0.01
CA CYS A 81 -5.96 -8.08 0.39
C CYS A 81 -5.60 -7.90 1.85
N GLY A 82 -5.36 -6.66 2.28
CA GLY A 82 -4.99 -6.37 3.67
C GLY A 82 -3.58 -6.79 4.09
N PHE A 83 -2.82 -7.49 3.24
CA PHE A 83 -1.43 -7.84 3.51
C PHE A 83 -0.49 -6.67 3.14
N PRO A 84 0.41 -6.27 4.06
CA PRO A 84 1.34 -5.18 3.80
C PRO A 84 2.43 -5.60 2.82
N PHE A 85 2.82 -4.70 1.93
CA PHE A 85 3.99 -4.80 1.06
C PHE A 85 4.75 -3.47 1.04
N GLU A 86 5.95 -3.49 0.44
CA GLU A 86 6.81 -2.32 0.30
C GLU A 86 7.21 -2.14 -1.16
N ILE A 87 7.07 -0.94 -1.72
CA ILE A 87 7.52 -0.60 -3.07
C ILE A 87 8.30 0.71 -3.06
N ASP A 88 9.42 0.76 -3.77
CA ASP A 88 10.26 1.97 -3.90
C ASP A 88 10.62 2.64 -2.55
N GLY A 89 10.75 1.86 -1.48
CA GLY A 89 11.04 2.36 -0.12
C GLY A 89 9.82 2.87 0.66
N TYR A 90 8.61 2.76 0.12
CA TYR A 90 7.36 3.04 0.82
C TYR A 90 6.78 1.74 1.39
N SER A 91 6.77 1.64 2.71
CA SER A 91 6.28 0.48 3.46
C SER A 91 4.80 0.61 3.85
N ASN A 92 4.20 -0.49 4.34
CA ASN A 92 2.83 -0.56 4.85
C ASN A 92 1.75 -0.22 3.81
N LEU A 93 2.04 -0.49 2.54
CA LEU A 93 1.05 -0.46 1.48
C LEU A 93 0.22 -1.72 1.55
N THR A 94 -1.09 -1.61 1.38
CA THR A 94 -2.01 -2.74 1.39
C THR A 94 -2.93 -2.66 0.18
N LEU A 95 -3.24 -3.83 -0.40
CA LEU A 95 -4.30 -3.92 -1.41
C LEU A 95 -5.65 -3.85 -0.70
N GLN A 96 -6.49 -2.91 -1.12
CA GLN A 96 -7.90 -2.84 -0.75
C GLN A 96 -8.74 -3.46 -1.85
N CYS A 97 -9.77 -4.20 -1.46
CA CYS A 97 -10.54 -5.03 -2.36
C CYS A 97 -12.03 -4.91 -2.10
N ALA A 98 -12.82 -4.96 -3.17
CA ALA A 98 -14.28 -4.78 -3.11
C ALA A 98 -14.97 -5.86 -2.27
N ASP A 99 -14.37 -7.06 -2.28
CA ASP A 99 -14.96 -8.27 -1.72
C ASP A 99 -14.91 -8.27 -0.17
N GLY A 100 -14.23 -7.30 0.45
CA GLY A 100 -14.19 -7.07 1.90
C GLY A 100 -13.66 -8.25 2.73
N THR A 101 -13.01 -9.22 2.08
CA THR A 101 -12.52 -10.46 2.71
C THR A 101 -11.02 -10.63 2.50
N ASP A 102 -10.36 -11.25 3.49
CA ASP A 102 -8.94 -11.62 3.44
C ASP A 102 -8.65 -12.85 2.54
N THR A 103 -9.67 -13.31 1.81
CA THR A 103 -9.65 -14.54 1.02
C THR A 103 -9.79 -14.21 -0.46
N LEU A 104 -8.68 -14.14 -1.20
CA LEU A 104 -8.57 -14.04 -2.67
C LEU A 104 -9.58 -13.07 -3.33
N ALA A 105 -9.19 -11.81 -3.57
CA ALA A 105 -10.11 -10.85 -4.15
C ALA A 105 -10.22 -10.91 -5.68
N SER A 106 -11.44 -11.10 -6.16
CA SER A 106 -11.77 -10.99 -7.59
C SER A 106 -11.53 -9.58 -8.15
N GLN A 107 -11.51 -8.58 -7.26
CA GLN A 107 -11.34 -7.18 -7.58
C GLN A 107 -10.51 -6.43 -6.52
N VAL A 108 -9.41 -5.81 -6.95
CA VAL A 108 -8.67 -4.78 -6.20
C VAL A 108 -9.28 -3.42 -6.53
N THR A 109 -9.64 -2.66 -5.51
CA THR A 109 -10.26 -1.33 -5.63
C THR A 109 -9.27 -0.20 -5.38
N ALA A 110 -8.28 -0.42 -4.52
CA ALA A 110 -7.32 0.62 -4.17
C ALA A 110 -6.02 0.08 -3.57
N ILE A 111 -5.01 0.95 -3.48
CA ILE A 111 -3.84 0.79 -2.62
C ILE A 111 -3.99 1.76 -1.46
N ALA A 112 -3.71 1.32 -0.24
CA ALA A 112 -3.73 2.16 0.95
C ALA A 112 -2.42 2.09 1.72
N THR A 113 -1.98 3.25 2.22
CA THR A 113 -0.84 3.38 3.14
C THR A 113 -1.39 3.58 4.54
N ASN A 114 -1.15 2.63 5.44
CA ASN A 114 -1.64 2.69 6.83
C ASN A 114 -3.16 2.96 6.94
N GLY A 115 -3.93 2.36 6.03
CA GLY A 115 -5.39 2.47 5.98
C GLY A 115 -5.92 3.71 5.26
N VAL A 116 -5.06 4.64 4.84
CA VAL A 116 -5.43 5.78 4.01
C VAL A 116 -5.26 5.40 2.54
N GLU A 117 -6.35 5.49 1.77
CA GLU A 117 -6.33 5.26 0.32
C GLU A 117 -5.35 6.23 -0.37
N THR A 118 -4.46 5.67 -1.18
CA THR A 118 -3.45 6.44 -1.93
C THR A 118 -3.64 6.34 -3.44
N HIS A 119 -4.22 5.25 -3.93
CA HIS A 119 -4.52 5.06 -5.35
C HIS A 119 -5.80 4.26 -5.55
N VAL A 120 -6.55 4.60 -6.59
CA VAL A 120 -7.69 3.81 -7.07
C VAL A 120 -7.21 2.86 -8.15
N CYS A 121 -7.55 1.58 -8.02
CA CYS A 121 -7.15 0.54 -8.95
C CYS A 121 -8.23 0.25 -9.99
N THR A 122 -7.83 0.20 -11.25
CA THR A 122 -8.63 -0.27 -12.37
C THR A 122 -8.12 -1.64 -12.81
N LYS A 123 -9.02 -2.61 -12.88
CA LYS A 123 -8.71 -3.93 -13.47
C LYS A 123 -8.48 -3.75 -14.96
N LEU A 124 -7.35 -4.23 -15.44
CA LEU A 124 -7.03 -4.26 -16.85
C LEU A 124 -7.66 -5.51 -17.48
N GLU A 125 -8.20 -5.37 -18.68
CA GLU A 125 -8.53 -6.55 -19.47
C GLU A 125 -7.24 -7.35 -19.69
N LEU A 126 -7.25 -8.62 -19.28
CA LEU A 126 -6.09 -9.49 -19.44
C LEU A 126 -5.75 -9.54 -20.92
N SER A 127 -4.67 -8.89 -21.32
CA SER A 127 -4.16 -9.02 -22.68
C SER A 127 -3.81 -10.48 -22.88
N ILE A 128 -4.38 -11.10 -23.92
CA ILE A 128 -4.07 -12.49 -24.32
C ILE A 128 -2.56 -12.71 -24.59
N PHE A 129 -1.77 -11.64 -24.62
CA PHE A 129 -0.32 -11.66 -24.72
C PHE A 129 0.30 -11.32 -23.35
N SER A 130 0.85 -12.34 -22.69
CA SER A 130 1.77 -12.16 -21.56
C SER A 130 3.14 -11.74 -22.06
N THR A 131 3.87 -10.92 -21.31
CA THR A 131 5.29 -10.67 -21.60
C THR A 131 6.12 -11.88 -21.23
N TYR A 132 6.90 -12.41 -22.17
CA TYR A 132 7.77 -13.56 -21.92
C TYR A 132 8.99 -13.16 -21.09
N CYS A 133 9.21 -13.86 -19.97
CA CYS A 133 10.30 -13.57 -19.03
C CYS A 133 11.45 -14.60 -19.09
N GLY A 134 11.44 -15.54 -20.04
CA GLY A 134 12.44 -16.61 -20.11
C GLY A 134 12.05 -17.86 -19.30
N GLY A 135 12.63 -19.02 -19.63
CA GLY A 135 12.50 -20.25 -18.81
C GLY A 135 11.08 -20.77 -18.61
N GLY A 136 10.14 -20.43 -19.49
CA GLY A 136 8.72 -20.76 -19.34
C GLY A 136 7.97 -19.83 -18.38
N ALA A 137 8.58 -18.73 -17.95
CA ALA A 137 7.93 -17.70 -17.14
C ALA A 137 7.33 -16.59 -18.01
N SER A 138 6.26 -15.98 -17.50
CA SER A 138 5.61 -14.85 -18.15
C SER A 138 5.00 -13.87 -17.14
N LEU A 139 4.88 -12.62 -17.55
CA LEU A 139 4.31 -11.53 -16.77
C LEU A 139 3.04 -11.03 -17.44
N VAL A 140 1.98 -10.89 -16.64
CA VAL A 140 0.70 -10.30 -17.07
C VAL A 140 0.35 -9.17 -16.13
N GLN A 141 -0.01 -8.01 -16.67
CA GLN A 141 -0.54 -6.90 -15.87
C GLN A 141 -2.02 -7.17 -15.58
N GLN A 142 -2.44 -6.96 -14.34
CA GLN A 142 -3.82 -7.22 -13.90
C GLN A 142 -4.53 -5.94 -13.46
N TYR A 143 -3.82 -5.01 -12.83
CA TYR A 143 -4.38 -3.76 -12.32
C TYR A 143 -3.43 -2.60 -12.54
N ALA A 144 -3.99 -1.44 -12.85
CA ALA A 144 -3.30 -0.15 -12.82
C ALA A 144 -3.94 0.73 -11.73
N CYS A 145 -3.13 1.24 -10.81
CA CYS A 145 -3.57 2.03 -9.67
C CYS A 145 -2.97 3.44 -9.76
N GLN A 146 -3.82 4.47 -9.64
CA GLN A 146 -3.45 5.88 -9.73
C GLN A 146 -4.25 6.74 -8.76
#